data_AF-A0A7L0YT09-F1
#
_entry.id   AF-A0A7L0YT09-F1
#
_cell.length_a   1.000
_cell.length_b   1.000
_cell.length_c   1.000
_cell.angle_alpha   90.00
_cell.angle_beta   90.00
_cell.angle_gamma   90.00
#
_symmetry.space_group_name_H-M   'P 1'
#
loop_
_entity.id
_entity.type
_entity.pdbx_description
1 polymer ?
#
loop_
_entity_poly.entity_id
_entity_poly.type
_entity_poly.pdbx_seq_one_letter_code
_entity_poly.pdbx_strand_id
1 'polypeptide(L)'
;SYAEGLARLPRMRPRAGTQIRFSELPRQAFPDGATPEEITRHSMDLSYALQRVMEQRYPGRPLGLLAELQFAFICFLIGNVYDAFEHWKRLLNILCRSEEAMGKYQDLYINLISVLYHQLNEIPADFFVDIVSQDNFLTSTLQVLFSCTCSSAVDEALRKKAEKFKAHLTKKFRWDFEAEPDDCAPVVVELPEGVQVD
;
A
#
# COMPACT_ATOMS: atom_id res chain seq x y z
N SER A 1 9.99 -34.95 10.81
CA SER A 1 10.26 -34.09 9.62
C SER A 1 9.74 -32.67 9.85
N TYR A 2 10.04 -31.68 8.98
CA TYR A 2 9.48 -30.31 9.09
C TYR A 2 7.94 -30.30 9.18
N ALA A 3 7.27 -31.13 8.38
CA ALA A 3 5.82 -31.30 8.41
C ALA A 3 5.29 -31.83 9.76
N GLU A 4 6.05 -32.73 10.40
CA GLU A 4 5.74 -33.29 11.72
C GLU A 4 5.92 -32.27 12.85
N GLY A 5 6.86 -31.33 12.68
CA GLY A 5 7.04 -30.18 13.57
C GLY A 5 5.88 -29.19 13.48
N LEU A 6 5.43 -28.85 12.27
CA LEU A 6 4.25 -27.99 12.04
C LEU A 6 2.97 -28.61 12.62
N ALA A 7 2.80 -29.93 12.51
CA ALA A 7 1.63 -30.63 13.03
C ALA A 7 1.51 -30.59 14.56
N ARG A 8 2.62 -30.35 15.27
CA ARG A 8 2.68 -30.27 16.75
C ARG A 8 2.49 -28.86 17.30
N LEU A 9 2.42 -27.84 16.43
CA LEU A 9 2.19 -26.47 16.88
C LEU A 9 0.77 -26.30 17.43
N PRO A 10 0.57 -25.61 18.57
CA PRO A 10 -0.74 -25.25 19.06
C PRO A 10 -1.51 -24.44 18.01
N ARG A 11 -2.72 -24.89 17.65
CA ARG A 11 -3.62 -24.12 16.79
C ARG A 11 -4.25 -23.01 17.59
N MET A 12 -3.61 -21.84 17.63
CA MET A 12 -4.19 -20.65 18.26
C MET A 12 -5.39 -20.20 17.44
N ARG A 13 -6.58 -20.25 18.03
CA ARG A 13 -7.81 -19.69 17.46
C ARG A 13 -8.31 -18.55 18.34
N PRO A 14 -8.66 -17.40 17.77
CA PRO A 14 -9.30 -16.33 18.52
C PRO A 14 -10.54 -16.84 19.24
N ARG A 15 -10.77 -16.37 20.47
CA ARG A 15 -12.04 -16.66 21.16
C ARG A 15 -13.18 -15.99 20.40
N ALA A 16 -14.34 -16.63 20.37
CA ALA A 16 -15.52 -16.05 19.75
C ALA A 16 -15.83 -14.69 20.41
N GLY A 17 -16.04 -13.66 19.58
CA GLY A 17 -16.28 -12.29 20.06
C GLY A 17 -15.04 -11.45 20.34
N THR A 18 -13.83 -12.02 20.39
CA THR A 18 -12.58 -11.25 20.62
C THR A 18 -11.81 -10.96 19.34
N GLN A 19 -12.37 -11.35 18.18
CA GLN A 19 -11.72 -11.21 16.89
C GLN A 19 -11.83 -9.76 16.43
N ILE A 20 -10.72 -9.19 15.97
CA ILE A 20 -10.76 -7.91 15.27
C ILE A 20 -11.45 -8.13 13.92
N ARG A 21 -12.49 -7.35 13.64
CA ARG A 21 -13.33 -7.50 12.45
C ARG A 21 -13.02 -6.42 11.43
N PHE A 22 -11.88 -6.56 10.77
CA PHE A 22 -11.53 -5.69 9.65
C PHE A 22 -12.49 -5.88 8.46
N SER A 23 -12.48 -4.91 7.55
CA SER A 23 -13.09 -5.04 6.23
C SER A 23 -12.43 -6.18 5.45
N GLU A 24 -13.25 -6.92 4.69
CA GLU A 24 -12.71 -7.92 3.77
C GLU A 24 -12.18 -7.21 2.53
N LEU A 25 -10.85 -7.09 2.45
CA LEU A 25 -10.20 -6.51 1.28
C LEU A 25 -10.21 -7.51 0.11
N PRO A 26 -10.56 -7.07 -1.12
CA PRO A 26 -10.58 -7.91 -2.30
C PRO A 26 -9.25 -8.65 -2.48
N ARG A 27 -9.34 -9.94 -2.83
CA ARG A 27 -8.17 -10.75 -3.22
C ARG A 27 -7.81 -10.54 -4.69
N GLN A 28 -8.80 -10.20 -5.50
CA GLN A 28 -8.66 -9.91 -6.92
C GLN A 28 -8.99 -8.44 -7.17
N ALA A 29 -8.23 -7.81 -8.06
CA ALA A 29 -8.39 -6.41 -8.38
C ALA A 29 -9.46 -6.15 -9.46
N PHE A 30 -9.96 -7.19 -10.13
CA PHE A 30 -10.85 -7.12 -11.29
C PHE A 30 -12.18 -7.89 -11.05
N PRO A 31 -13.23 -7.59 -11.83
CA PRO A 31 -14.50 -8.34 -11.79
C PRO A 31 -14.36 -9.78 -12.31
N ASP A 32 -15.29 -10.65 -11.90
CA ASP A 32 -15.34 -12.02 -12.42
C ASP A 32 -15.65 -12.00 -13.92
N GLY A 33 -14.89 -12.77 -14.70
CA GLY A 33 -15.02 -12.82 -16.16
C GLY A 33 -14.35 -11.66 -16.91
N ALA A 34 -13.51 -10.86 -16.23
CA ALA A 34 -12.75 -9.79 -16.88
C ALA A 34 -11.88 -10.31 -18.04
N THR A 35 -11.85 -9.53 -19.13
CA THR A 35 -10.93 -9.77 -20.25
C THR A 35 -9.47 -9.55 -19.83
N PRO A 36 -8.48 -10.10 -20.56
CA PRO A 36 -7.06 -9.88 -20.25
C PRO A 36 -6.65 -8.40 -20.18
N GLU A 37 -7.27 -7.57 -21.03
CA GLU A 37 -7.08 -6.11 -21.01
C GLU A 37 -7.60 -5.50 -19.70
N GLU A 38 -8.82 -5.87 -19.30
CA GLU A 38 -9.41 -5.40 -18.04
C GLU A 38 -8.66 -5.90 -16.81
N ILE A 39 -8.16 -7.14 -16.83
CA ILE A 39 -7.31 -7.68 -15.77
C ILE A 39 -6.06 -6.82 -15.61
N THR A 40 -5.39 -6.50 -16.71
CA THR A 40 -4.18 -5.67 -16.70
C THR A 40 -4.51 -4.27 -16.16
N ARG A 41 -5.55 -3.63 -16.71
CA ARG A 41 -5.99 -2.30 -16.30
C ARG A 41 -6.27 -2.21 -14.80
N HIS A 42 -7.10 -3.13 -14.28
CA HIS A 42 -7.47 -3.15 -12.87
C HIS A 42 -6.36 -3.65 -11.95
N SER A 43 -5.35 -4.33 -12.47
CA SER A 43 -4.17 -4.71 -11.68
C SER A 43 -3.15 -3.57 -11.59
N MET A 44 -3.09 -2.70 -12.61
CA MET A 44 -2.29 -1.48 -12.59
C MET A 44 -2.91 -0.41 -11.69
N ASP A 45 -4.22 -0.21 -11.79
CA ASP A 45 -4.99 0.73 -10.97
C ASP A 45 -6.04 0.00 -10.11
N LEU A 46 -5.84 0.04 -8.78
CA LEU A 46 -6.69 -0.62 -7.79
C LEU A 46 -7.97 0.18 -7.45
N SER A 47 -8.27 1.25 -8.17
CA SER A 47 -9.45 2.11 -7.93
C SER A 47 -10.76 1.33 -7.94
N TYR A 48 -10.90 0.32 -8.80
CA TYR A 48 -12.06 -0.57 -8.80
C TYR A 48 -12.16 -1.35 -7.48
N ALA A 49 -11.06 -1.95 -7.02
CA ALA A 49 -11.03 -2.70 -5.77
C ALA A 49 -11.32 -1.78 -4.56
N LEU A 50 -10.75 -0.57 -4.54
CA LEU A 50 -11.01 0.43 -3.51
C LEU A 50 -12.49 0.82 -3.48
N GLN A 51 -13.09 1.10 -4.64
CA GLN A 51 -14.50 1.45 -4.75
C GLN A 51 -15.40 0.34 -4.21
N ARG A 52 -15.10 -0.94 -4.51
CA ARG A 52 -15.85 -2.06 -3.94
C ARG A 52 -15.80 -2.10 -2.41
N VAL A 53 -14.63 -1.87 -1.81
CA VAL A 53 -14.51 -1.82 -0.35
C VAL A 53 -15.35 -0.67 0.23
N MET A 54 -15.29 0.49 -0.41
CA MET A 54 -16.07 1.67 0.02
C MET A 54 -17.58 1.41 -0.04
N GLU A 55 -18.07 0.86 -1.14
CA GLU A 55 -19.50 0.57 -1.32
C GLU A 55 -20.00 -0.50 -0.34
N GLN A 56 -19.19 -1.53 -0.06
CA GLN A 56 -19.58 -2.63 0.82
C GLN A 56 -19.52 -2.27 2.31
N ARG A 57 -18.53 -1.47 2.74
CA ARG A 57 -18.25 -1.25 4.16
C ARG A 57 -18.42 0.19 4.63
N TYR A 58 -18.32 1.18 3.74
CA TYR A 58 -18.40 2.60 4.09
C TYR A 58 -19.26 3.40 3.10
N PRO A 59 -20.51 2.97 2.83
CA PRO A 59 -21.36 3.63 1.84
C PRO A 59 -21.55 5.12 2.18
N GLY A 60 -21.18 5.99 1.24
CA GLY A 60 -21.23 7.45 1.41
C GLY A 60 -20.26 8.04 2.43
N ARG A 61 -19.33 7.25 2.98
CA ARG A 61 -18.41 7.67 4.06
C ARG A 61 -16.96 7.26 3.75
N PRO A 62 -16.32 7.82 2.70
CA PRO A 62 -14.95 7.47 2.30
C PRO A 62 -13.93 7.53 3.44
N LEU A 63 -14.05 8.50 4.35
CA LEU A 63 -13.16 8.65 5.50
C LEU A 63 -13.20 7.46 6.49
N GLY A 64 -14.22 6.59 6.41
CA GLY A 64 -14.28 5.35 7.17
C GLY A 64 -13.09 4.42 6.88
N LEU A 65 -12.52 4.48 5.67
CA LEU A 65 -11.29 3.77 5.33
C LEU A 65 -10.10 4.26 6.16
N LEU A 66 -9.98 5.58 6.37
CA LEU A 66 -8.88 6.14 7.17
C LEU A 66 -9.04 5.76 8.64
N ALA A 67 -10.27 5.72 9.14
CA ALA A 67 -10.53 5.25 10.50
C ALA A 67 -10.10 3.79 10.68
N GLU A 68 -10.39 2.93 9.71
CA GLU A 68 -9.93 1.54 9.76
C GLU A 68 -8.41 1.41 9.60
N LEU A 69 -7.79 2.21 8.72
CA LEU A 69 -6.33 2.27 8.56
C LEU A 69 -5.64 2.68 9.86
N GLN A 70 -6.16 3.70 10.55
CA GLN A 70 -5.64 4.15 11.84
C GLN A 70 -5.83 3.10 12.93
N PHE A 71 -7.00 2.47 12.96
CA PHE A 71 -7.29 1.41 13.92
C PHE A 71 -6.36 0.20 13.74
N ALA A 72 -6.16 -0.24 12.48
CA ALA A 72 -5.23 -1.30 12.15
C ALA A 72 -3.80 -0.95 12.59
N PHE A 73 -3.35 0.28 12.33
CA PHE A 73 -2.04 0.76 12.77
C PHE A 73 -1.87 0.72 14.29
N ILE A 74 -2.87 1.14 15.07
CA ILE A 74 -2.82 1.10 16.55
C ILE A 74 -2.78 -0.35 17.06
N CYS A 75 -3.62 -1.23 16.52
CA CYS A 75 -3.63 -2.65 16.87
C CYS A 75 -2.30 -3.35 16.53
N PHE A 76 -1.69 -2.95 15.43
CA PHE A 76 -0.35 -3.38 15.05
C PHE A 76 0.70 -2.87 16.03
N LEU A 77 0.81 -1.56 16.22
CA LEU A 77 1.93 -0.94 16.94
C LEU A 77 1.87 -1.21 18.45
N ILE A 78 0.69 -1.08 19.07
CA ILE A 78 0.51 -1.25 20.52
C ILE A 78 0.12 -2.69 20.83
N GLY A 79 -0.83 -3.23 20.08
CA GLY A 79 -1.34 -4.58 20.29
C GLY A 79 -0.42 -5.70 19.81
N ASN A 80 0.63 -5.37 19.04
CA ASN A 80 1.53 -6.33 18.42
C ASN A 80 0.77 -7.40 17.60
N VAL A 81 -0.37 -7.01 17.03
CA VAL A 81 -1.24 -7.91 16.27
C VAL A 81 -0.75 -7.99 14.83
N TYR A 82 -0.14 -9.10 14.45
CA TYR A 82 0.37 -9.33 13.10
C TYR A 82 -0.72 -9.21 12.02
N ASP A 83 -1.93 -9.73 12.26
CA ASP A 83 -3.05 -9.60 11.31
C ASP A 83 -3.40 -8.12 11.04
N ALA A 84 -3.21 -7.24 12.03
CA ALA A 84 -3.45 -5.81 11.88
C ALA A 84 -2.35 -5.13 11.05
N PHE A 85 -1.10 -5.61 11.15
CA PHE A 85 0.00 -5.17 10.27
C PHE A 85 -0.28 -5.53 8.81
N GLU A 86 -0.65 -6.78 8.54
CA GLU A 86 -0.98 -7.23 7.20
C GLU A 86 -2.20 -6.51 6.64
N HIS A 87 -3.20 -6.22 7.48
CA HIS A 87 -4.34 -5.40 7.07
C HIS A 87 -3.95 -3.96 6.75
N TRP A 88 -3.14 -3.33 7.60
CA TRP A 88 -2.62 -1.97 7.38
C TRP A 88 -1.84 -1.89 6.06
N LYS A 89 -0.94 -2.85 5.80
CA LYS A 89 -0.19 -2.99 4.54
C LYS A 89 -1.11 -3.07 3.33
N ARG A 90 -2.07 -3.99 3.36
CA ARG A 90 -2.99 -4.23 2.23
C ARG A 90 -3.88 -3.02 1.95
N LEU A 91 -4.39 -2.38 3.01
CA LEU A 91 -5.23 -1.19 2.87
C LEU A 91 -4.42 0.00 2.33
N LEU A 92 -3.19 0.19 2.80
CA LEU A 92 -2.29 1.21 2.29
C LEU A 92 -1.96 0.98 0.80
N ASN A 93 -1.65 -0.27 0.41
CA ASN A 93 -1.38 -0.63 -0.98
C ASN A 93 -2.58 -0.32 -1.90
N ILE A 94 -3.80 -0.65 -1.48
CA ILE A 94 -5.01 -0.32 -2.26
C ILE A 94 -5.16 1.19 -2.40
N LEU A 95 -5.04 1.95 -1.30
CA LEU A 95 -5.17 3.41 -1.34
C LEU A 95 -4.13 4.07 -2.25
N CYS A 96 -2.85 3.68 -2.13
CA CYS A 96 -1.76 4.30 -2.87
C CYS A 96 -1.72 3.94 -4.36
N ARG A 97 -2.27 2.79 -4.76
CA ARG A 97 -2.33 2.34 -6.17
C ARG A 97 -3.67 2.61 -6.86
N SER A 98 -4.46 3.53 -6.32
CA SER A 98 -5.79 3.87 -6.88
C SER A 98 -5.76 5.29 -7.49
N GLU A 99 -5.19 5.42 -8.69
CA GLU A 99 -4.99 6.72 -9.34
C GLU A 99 -6.32 7.39 -9.73
N GLU A 100 -7.23 6.66 -10.38
CA GLU A 100 -8.55 7.18 -10.72
C GLU A 100 -9.33 7.65 -9.47
N ALA A 101 -9.27 6.86 -8.38
CA ALA A 101 -9.90 7.22 -7.12
C ALA A 101 -9.27 8.46 -6.48
N MET A 102 -7.98 8.72 -6.71
CA MET A 102 -7.29 9.90 -6.22
C MET A 102 -7.87 11.18 -6.81
N GLY A 103 -8.17 11.21 -8.11
CA GLY A 103 -8.84 12.34 -8.75
C GLY A 103 -10.27 12.57 -8.23
N LYS A 104 -10.98 11.49 -7.88
CA LYS A 104 -12.37 11.54 -7.40
C LYS A 104 -12.51 11.91 -5.92
N TYR A 105 -11.60 11.44 -5.06
CA TYR A 105 -11.71 11.55 -3.59
C TYR A 105 -10.55 12.35 -3.00
N GLN A 106 -10.26 13.53 -3.52
CA GLN A 106 -9.06 14.31 -3.15
C GLN A 106 -8.96 14.58 -1.65
N ASP A 107 -10.08 14.90 -0.98
CA ASP A 107 -10.14 15.07 0.47
C ASP A 107 -9.69 13.81 1.24
N LEU A 108 -10.02 12.62 0.75
CA LEU A 108 -9.58 11.35 1.35
C LEU A 108 -8.05 11.26 1.32
N TYR A 109 -7.42 11.62 0.21
CA TYR A 109 -5.98 11.53 0.03
C TYR A 109 -5.21 12.64 0.77
N ILE A 110 -5.76 13.85 0.86
CA ILE A 110 -5.23 14.91 1.71
C ILE A 110 -5.20 14.43 3.17
N ASN A 111 -6.29 13.83 3.64
CA ASN A 111 -6.35 13.27 4.97
C ASN A 111 -5.43 12.04 5.13
N LEU A 112 -5.33 11.16 4.12
CA LEU A 112 -4.41 10.02 4.11
C LEU A 112 -2.96 10.46 4.32
N ILE A 113 -2.48 11.46 3.58
CA ILE A 113 -1.11 12.00 3.76
C ILE A 113 -0.91 12.50 5.19
N SER A 114 -1.93 13.15 5.75
CA SER A 114 -1.87 13.64 7.13
C SER A 114 -1.81 12.48 8.12
N VAL A 115 -2.60 11.42 7.92
CA VAL A 115 -2.57 10.21 8.74
C VAL A 115 -1.19 9.54 8.68
N LEU A 116 -0.66 9.32 7.48
CA LEU A 116 0.63 8.66 7.28
C LEU A 116 1.78 9.48 7.87
N TYR A 117 1.75 10.80 7.73
CA TYR A 117 2.71 11.68 8.37
C TYR A 117 2.77 11.45 9.88
N HIS A 118 1.63 11.42 10.58
CA HIS A 118 1.63 11.19 12.03
C HIS A 118 2.01 9.75 12.37
N GLN A 119 1.44 8.75 11.68
CA GLN A 119 1.74 7.34 11.92
C GLN A 119 3.24 7.04 11.83
N LEU A 120 3.90 7.45 10.75
CA LEU A 120 5.34 7.21 10.57
C LEU A 120 6.21 7.94 11.60
N ASN A 121 5.70 9.03 12.19
CA ASN A 121 6.39 9.74 13.26
C ASN A 121 6.27 9.05 14.63
N GLU A 122 5.22 8.25 14.84
CA GLU A 122 4.97 7.53 16.09
C GLU A 122 5.64 6.14 16.14
N ILE A 123 6.14 5.63 15.01
CA ILE A 123 6.81 4.33 14.98
C ILE A 123 8.17 4.43 15.71
N PRO A 124 8.42 3.61 16.76
CA PRO A 124 9.72 3.50 17.40
C PRO A 124 10.83 3.10 16.42
N ALA A 125 12.04 3.65 16.61
CA ALA A 125 13.13 3.48 15.65
C ALA A 125 13.56 2.02 15.44
N ASP A 126 13.55 1.22 16.52
CA ASP A 126 13.80 -0.22 16.51
C ASP A 126 12.73 -0.97 15.70
N PHE A 127 11.46 -0.66 15.94
CA PHE A 127 10.35 -1.27 15.22
C PHE A 127 10.32 -0.88 13.74
N PHE A 128 10.77 0.35 13.44
CA PHE A 128 10.87 0.83 12.07
C PHE A 128 11.86 0.01 11.25
N VAL A 129 12.99 -0.42 11.85
CA VAL A 129 13.96 -1.30 11.18
C VAL A 129 13.30 -2.61 10.76
N ASP A 130 12.48 -3.22 11.62
CA ASP A 130 11.78 -4.47 11.29
C ASP A 130 10.77 -4.28 10.15
N ILE A 131 10.07 -3.15 10.12
CA ILE A 131 9.12 -2.80 9.06
C ILE A 131 9.80 -2.60 7.70
N VAL A 132 11.02 -2.03 7.69
CA VAL A 132 11.73 -1.67 6.44
C VAL A 132 12.80 -2.69 6.02
N SER A 133 13.21 -3.60 6.91
CA SER A 133 14.33 -4.54 6.66
C SER A 133 13.95 -5.72 5.78
N GLN A 134 12.66 -6.03 5.63
CA GLN A 134 12.16 -7.07 4.73
C GLN A 134 11.24 -6.46 3.69
N ASP A 135 11.76 -6.21 2.48
CA ASP A 135 11.04 -5.57 1.37
C ASP A 135 10.29 -4.32 1.83
N ASN A 136 10.99 -3.18 1.91
CA ASN A 136 10.45 -1.92 2.42
C ASN A 136 9.20 -1.47 1.63
N PHE A 137 8.07 -2.07 1.99
CA PHE A 137 6.81 -1.93 1.29
C PHE A 137 6.31 -0.50 1.43
N LEU A 138 6.70 0.20 2.51
CA LEU A 138 6.37 1.60 2.70
C LEU A 138 7.03 2.45 1.62
N THR A 139 8.32 2.27 1.37
CA THR A 139 9.00 3.03 0.32
C THR A 139 8.38 2.75 -1.05
N SER A 140 8.17 1.49 -1.43
CA SER A 140 7.58 1.16 -2.73
C SER A 140 6.13 1.62 -2.86
N THR A 141 5.31 1.45 -1.82
CA THR A 141 3.91 1.89 -1.84
C THR A 141 3.77 3.41 -1.89
N LEU A 142 4.61 4.13 -1.14
CA LEU A 142 4.62 5.59 -1.14
C LEU A 142 5.24 6.16 -2.42
N GLN A 143 6.20 5.47 -3.03
CA GLN A 143 6.70 5.83 -4.36
C GLN A 143 5.56 5.84 -5.37
N VAL A 144 4.73 4.78 -5.41
CA VAL A 144 3.56 4.74 -6.30
C VAL A 144 2.56 5.85 -5.97
N LEU A 145 2.31 6.13 -4.68
CA LEU A 145 1.46 7.25 -4.27
C LEU A 145 1.96 8.57 -4.86
N PHE A 146 3.25 8.87 -4.74
CA PHE A 146 3.84 10.11 -5.25
C PHE A 146 3.77 10.18 -6.78
N SER A 147 4.04 9.08 -7.49
CA SER A 147 3.88 9.01 -8.94
C SER A 147 2.44 9.31 -9.38
N CYS A 148 1.44 8.75 -8.70
CA CYS A 148 0.03 9.03 -8.99
C CYS A 148 -0.34 10.51 -8.71
N THR A 149 0.25 11.16 -7.69
CA THR A 149 -0.02 12.58 -7.41
C THR A 149 0.52 13.56 -8.46
N CYS A 150 1.47 13.11 -9.29
CA CYS A 150 1.97 13.86 -10.44
C CYS A 150 1.00 13.87 -11.63
N SER A 151 -0.05 13.03 -11.60
CA SER A 151 -1.09 12.98 -12.62
C SER A 151 -1.84 14.32 -12.74
N SER A 152 -2.33 14.61 -13.94
CA SER A 152 -3.10 15.82 -14.23
C SER A 152 -4.49 15.83 -13.57
N ALA A 153 -4.98 14.67 -13.14
CA ALA A 153 -6.26 14.52 -12.46
C ALA A 153 -6.29 15.02 -11.01
N VAL A 154 -5.12 15.28 -10.42
CA VAL A 154 -4.96 15.68 -9.02
C VAL A 154 -4.85 17.19 -8.89
N ASP A 155 -5.56 17.78 -7.92
CA ASP A 155 -5.49 19.21 -7.66
C ASP A 155 -4.13 19.66 -7.10
N GLU A 156 -3.91 20.96 -7.19
CA GLU A 156 -2.67 21.60 -6.75
C GLU A 156 -2.45 21.49 -5.22
N ALA A 157 -3.51 21.36 -4.43
CA ALA A 157 -3.43 21.29 -2.98
C ALA A 157 -2.90 19.93 -2.51
N LEU A 158 -3.47 18.84 -3.06
CA LEU A 158 -3.04 17.47 -2.82
C LEU A 158 -1.62 17.26 -3.33
N ARG A 159 -1.30 17.73 -4.55
CA ARG A 159 0.06 17.65 -5.10
C ARG A 159 1.10 18.33 -4.21
N LYS A 160 0.87 19.59 -3.81
CA LYS A 160 1.78 20.31 -2.89
C LYS A 160 1.94 19.61 -1.55
N LYS A 161 0.87 18.99 -1.04
CA LYS A 161 0.91 18.26 0.23
C LYS A 161 1.71 16.95 0.10
N ALA A 162 1.56 16.24 -1.02
CA ALA A 162 2.32 15.05 -1.34
C ALA A 162 3.82 15.37 -1.47
N GLU A 163 4.19 16.43 -2.18
CA GLU A 163 5.59 16.87 -2.31
C GLU A 163 6.23 17.23 -0.96
N LYS A 164 5.52 17.96 -0.11
CA LYS A 164 5.99 18.25 1.25
C LYS A 164 6.18 16.99 2.08
N PHE A 165 5.27 16.02 1.92
CA PHE A 165 5.36 14.74 2.62
C PHE A 165 6.54 13.91 2.13
N LYS A 166 6.73 13.79 0.82
CA LYS A 166 7.89 13.16 0.18
C LYS A 166 9.20 13.75 0.69
N ALA A 167 9.35 15.07 0.63
CA ALA A 167 10.54 15.76 1.12
C ALA A 167 10.79 15.53 2.62
N HIS A 168 9.74 15.46 3.44
CA HIS A 168 9.86 15.13 4.86
C HIS A 168 10.40 13.72 5.07
N LEU A 169 9.84 12.72 4.35
CA LEU A 169 10.27 11.33 4.46
C LEU A 169 11.70 11.12 3.97
N THR A 170 12.07 11.71 2.84
CA THR A 170 13.45 11.68 2.33
C THR A 170 14.42 12.29 3.34
N LYS A 171 14.06 13.42 3.96
CA LYS A 171 14.91 14.06 4.97
C LYS A 171 15.01 13.24 6.27
N LYS A 172 13.90 12.70 6.76
CA LYS A 172 13.83 12.03 8.07
C LYS A 172 14.40 10.61 8.01
N PHE A 173 14.01 9.83 7.00
CA PHE A 173 14.31 8.41 6.89
C PHE A 173 15.40 8.09 5.86
N ARG A 174 15.88 9.09 5.11
CA ARG A 174 16.85 8.93 4.01
C ARG A 174 16.35 8.00 2.90
N TRP A 175 15.04 7.96 2.71
CA TRP A 175 14.42 7.21 1.62
C TRP A 175 14.55 7.95 0.30
N ASP A 176 14.95 7.20 -0.73
CA ASP A 176 14.94 7.64 -2.11
C ASP A 176 13.65 7.16 -2.78
N PHE A 177 12.91 8.09 -3.36
CA PHE A 177 11.67 7.83 -4.10
C PHE A 177 11.83 8.10 -5.61
N GLU A 178 13.00 8.57 -6.04
CA GLU A 178 13.35 8.81 -7.45
C GLU A 178 14.11 7.63 -8.06
N ALA A 179 14.69 6.76 -7.24
CA ALA A 179 15.38 5.57 -7.70
C ALA A 179 14.41 4.62 -8.42
N GLU A 180 14.75 4.23 -9.64
CA GLU A 180 14.07 3.13 -10.33
C GLU A 180 14.40 1.80 -9.62
N PRO A 181 13.43 0.92 -9.36
CA PRO A 181 13.71 -0.40 -8.82
C PRO A 181 14.58 -1.19 -9.81
N ASP A 182 15.64 -1.84 -9.33
CA ASP A 182 16.55 -2.65 -10.17
C ASP A 182 15.81 -3.72 -11.00
N ASP A 183 14.67 -4.23 -10.48
CA ASP A 183 13.81 -5.21 -11.18
C ASP A 183 13.11 -4.65 -12.43
N CYS A 184 13.09 -3.33 -12.60
CA CYS A 184 12.55 -2.65 -13.78
C CYS A 184 13.65 -2.26 -14.79
N ALA A 185 14.92 -2.54 -14.49
CA ALA A 185 16.02 -2.28 -15.42
C ALA A 185 15.95 -3.26 -16.61
N PRO A 186 16.18 -2.78 -17.85
CA PRO A 186 16.23 -3.65 -19.00
C PRO A 186 17.37 -4.65 -18.86
N VAL A 187 17.13 -5.92 -19.20
CA VAL A 187 18.18 -6.94 -19.25
C VAL A 187 19.16 -6.56 -20.36
N VAL A 188 20.37 -6.13 -19.98
CA VAL A 188 21.44 -5.81 -20.92
C VAL A 188 22.00 -7.11 -21.47
N VAL A 189 21.79 -7.35 -22.76
CA VAL A 189 22.39 -8.49 -23.47
C VAL A 189 23.64 -7.99 -24.18
N GLU A 190 24.80 -8.49 -23.76
CA GLU A 190 26.05 -8.26 -24.51
C GLU A 190 25.95 -8.95 -25.87
N LEU A 191 25.98 -8.15 -26.93
CA LEU A 191 26.01 -8.69 -28.28
C LEU A 191 27.43 -9.20 -28.59
N PRO A 192 27.57 -10.38 -29.21
CA PRO A 192 28.88 -10.88 -29.62
C PRO A 192 29.56 -9.91 -30.58
N GLU A 193 30.89 -9.81 -30.49
CA GLU A 193 31.70 -8.91 -31.32
C GLU A 193 31.38 -9.11 -32.82
N GLY A 194 30.87 -8.06 -33.47
CA GLY A 194 30.57 -8.05 -34.91
C GLY A 194 29.10 -7.92 -35.30
N VAL A 195 28.16 -7.83 -34.36
CA VAL A 195 26.75 -7.50 -34.68
C VAL A 195 26.61 -6.00 -34.95
N GLN A 196 26.49 -5.62 -36.21
CA GLN A 196 26.02 -4.28 -36.58
C GLN A 196 24.49 -4.26 -36.42
N VAL A 197 24.00 -3.28 -35.66
CA VAL A 197 22.57 -2.99 -35.55
C VAL A 197 22.27 -1.97 -36.64
N ASP A 198 21.47 -2.36 -37.64
CA ASP A 198 20.95 -1.47 -38.70
C ASP A 198 20.05 -0.37 -38.11
#